data_AF-A0A3M6A701-F1
#
_entry.id   AF-A0A3M6A701-F1
#
_cell.length_a   1.000
_cell.length_b   1.000
_cell.length_c   1.000
_cell.angle_alpha   90.00
_cell.angle_beta   90.00
_cell.angle_gamma   90.00
#
_symmetry.space_group_name_H-M   'P 1'
#
loop_
_entity.id
_entity.type
_entity.pdbx_description
1 polymer ?
#
loop_
_entity_poly.entity_id
_entity_poly.type
_entity_poly.pdbx_seq_one_letter_code
_entity_poly.pdbx_strand_id
1 'polypeptide(L)' 'MAKKRESTPAEKPSEDMIRALSNEKSLDPATGMPLAAVKK' A
#
# COMPACT_ATOMS: atom_id res chain seq x y z
N MET A 1 4.32 -9.36 -29.86
CA MET A 1 3.08 -9.44 -29.04
C MET A 1 3.40 -8.97 -27.63
N ALA A 2 2.97 -7.76 -27.26
CA ALA A 2 3.14 -7.26 -25.90
C ALA A 2 2.10 -7.94 -25.00
N LYS A 3 2.54 -8.82 -24.08
CA LYS A 3 1.70 -9.34 -22.99
C LYS A 3 1.33 -8.16 -22.09
N LYS A 4 0.21 -7.51 -22.41
CA LYS A 4 -0.51 -6.67 -21.46
C LYS A 4 -0.85 -7.61 -20.31
N ARG A 5 -0.19 -7.42 -19.17
CA ARG A 5 -0.58 -8.05 -17.92
C ARG A 5 -2.07 -7.80 -17.80
N GLU A 6 -2.85 -8.86 -17.84
CA GLU A 6 -4.25 -8.81 -17.45
C GLU A 6 -4.24 -8.42 -15.99
N SER A 7 -4.26 -7.10 -15.73
CA SER A 7 -4.66 -6.57 -14.45
C SER A 7 -6.12 -6.95 -14.33
N THR A 8 -6.36 -8.13 -13.74
CA THR A 8 -7.50 -8.25 -12.85
C THR A 8 -7.53 -6.98 -12.01
N PRO A 9 -8.70 -6.33 -11.82
CA PRO A 9 -8.76 -5.17 -10.95
C PRO A 9 -8.14 -5.63 -9.64
N ALA A 10 -7.00 -5.04 -9.27
CA ALA A 10 -6.40 -5.33 -7.99
C ALA A 10 -7.43 -4.86 -6.99
N GLU A 11 -8.23 -5.80 -6.47
CA GLU A 11 -9.19 -5.54 -5.43
C GLU A 11 -8.39 -4.80 -4.36
N LYS A 12 -8.82 -3.58 -4.03
CA LYS A 12 -8.05 -2.74 -3.11
C LYS A 12 -7.78 -3.62 -1.89
N PRO A 13 -6.50 -3.77 -1.48
CA PRO A 13 -6.17 -4.65 -0.38
C PRO A 13 -7.04 -4.28 0.81
N SER A 14 -7.53 -5.29 1.53
CA SER A 14 -8.37 -5.07 2.71
C SER A 14 -7.67 -4.13 3.68
N GLU A 15 -8.43 -3.36 4.43
CA GLU A 15 -7.83 -2.32 5.28
C GLU A 15 -6.92 -2.88 6.37
N ASP A 16 -7.21 -4.08 6.88
CA ASP A 16 -6.31 -4.85 7.73
C ASP A 16 -4.98 -5.20 7.05
N MET A 17 -5.02 -5.54 5.75
CA MET A 17 -3.83 -5.85 4.97
C MET A 17 -2.98 -4.59 4.74
N ILE A 18 -3.63 -3.45 4.46
CA ILE A 18 -2.96 -2.15 4.35
C ILE A 18 -2.31 -1.78 5.69
N ARG A 19 -3.04 -1.89 6.81
CA ARG A 19 -2.51 -1.60 8.15
C ARG A 19 -1.32 -2.50 8.51
N ALA A 20 -1.42 -3.80 8.25
CA ALA A 20 -0.34 -4.75 8.54
C ALA A 20 0.94 -4.42 7.76
N LEU A 21 0.82 -4.25 6.44
CA LEU A 21 1.96 -3.91 5.57
C LEU A 21 2.55 -2.53 5.89
N SER A 22 1.69 -1.55 6.20
CA SER A 22 2.13 -0.21 6.56
C SER A 22 2.93 -0.23 7.87
N ASN A 23 2.45 -0.93 8.90
CA ASN A 23 3.19 -1.11 10.15
C ASN A 23 4.53 -1.84 9.94
N GLU A 24 4.51 -2.94 9.18
CA GLU A 24 5.73 -3.70 8.84
C GLU A 24 6.78 -2.83 8.15
N LYS A 25 6.34 -1.92 7.27
CA LYS A 25 7.21 -1.03 6.50
C LYS A 25 7.41 0.35 7.15
N SER A 26 6.90 0.57 8.37
CA SER A 26 6.95 1.88 9.05
C SER A 26 6.39 3.02 8.19
N LEU A 27 5.27 2.76 7.52
CA LEU A 27 4.48 3.71 6.75
C LEU A 27 3.17 4.04 7.48
N ASP A 28 2.63 5.22 7.21
CA ASP A 28 1.28 5.60 7.62
C ASP A 28 0.24 4.86 6.73
N PRO A 29 -0.68 4.07 7.29
CA PRO A 29 -1.69 3.35 6.51
C PRO A 29 -2.71 4.24 5.79
N ALA A 30 -2.89 5.50 6.23
CA ALA A 30 -3.80 6.45 5.59
C ALA A 30 -3.15 7.16 4.39
N THR A 31 -1.86 7.46 4.48
CA THR A 31 -1.15 8.28 3.48
C THR A 31 -0.11 7.52 2.66
N GLY A 32 0.31 6.34 3.11
CA GLY A 32 1.40 5.56 2.51
C GLY A 32 2.78 6.18 2.70
N MET A 33 2.91 7.27 3.46
CA MET A 33 4.18 7.97 3.66
C MET A 33 4.99 7.36 4.81
N PRO A 34 6.33 7.43 4.78
CA PRO A 34 7.15 7.01 5.91
C PRO A 34 6.74 7.74 7.18
N LEU A 35 6.56 7.02 8.29
CA LEU A 35 6.19 7.61 9.58
C LEU A 35 7.19 8.70 10.02
N ALA A 36 8.45 8.59 9.62
CA ALA A 36 9.48 9.60 9.85
C ALA A 36 9.24 10.93 9.10
N ALA A 37 8.56 10.88 7.95
CA ALA A 37 8.20 12.05 7.14
C ALA A 37 6.92 12.74 7.62
N VAL A 38 6.12 12.07 8.47
CA VAL A 38 4.91 12.65 9.08
C VAL A 38 5.24 13.47 10.34
N LYS A 39 6.52 13.65 10.68
CA LYS A 39 6.95 14.58 11.72
C LYS A 39 6.65 16.03 11.30
N LYS A 40 5.62 16.61 11.90
CA LYS A 40 5.52 18.06 12.10
C LYS A 40 6.20 18.47 13.40
#